data_AF-A0A2M7UXA4-F1
#
_entry.id   AF-A0A2M7UXA4-F1
#
_cell.length_a   1.000
_cell.length_b   1.000
_cell.length_c   1.000
_cell.angle_alpha   90.00
_cell.angle_beta   90.00
_cell.angle_gamma   90.00
#
_symmetry.space_group_name_H-M   'P 1'
#
loop_
_entity.id
_entity.type
_entity.pdbx_description
1 polymer ?
#
loop_
_entity_poly.entity_id
_entity_poly.type
_entity_poly.pdbx_seq_one_letter_code
_entity_poly.pdbx_strand_id
1 'polypeptide(L)'
;MEFYAVTTTSLYRVSDGKGKDGSPIIERIKVRKSSFLPVGCRLAGGNLIGIARTRIILYERDYLKIATKSRQTSEDAGPNNWRDQTAPIIGLFFRIQEAEECLGFEDWRVCDERWQKQTEEVLEAIGDSHQVFIFSKYDPISFR
;
A
#
# COMPACT_ATOMS: atom_id res chain seq x y z
N MET A 1 -2.62 13.17 -0.41
CA MET A 1 -3.66 12.14 -0.26
C MET A 1 -3.31 11.17 0.88
N GLU A 2 -4.33 10.74 1.62
CA GLU A 2 -4.21 9.76 2.71
C GLU A 2 -5.37 8.75 2.66
N PHE A 3 -5.08 7.49 2.98
CA PHE A 3 -6.04 6.40 3.12
C PHE A 3 -5.52 5.36 4.12
N TYR A 4 -6.34 4.34 4.38
CA TYR A 4 -6.06 3.25 5.28
C TYR A 4 -6.05 1.92 4.52
N ALA A 5 -5.06 1.09 4.81
CA ALA A 5 -4.92 -0.24 4.21
C ALA A 5 -5.05 -1.31 5.28
N VAL A 6 -6.07 -2.16 5.13
CA VAL A 6 -6.22 -3.36 5.95
C VAL A 6 -5.51 -4.50 5.25
N THR A 7 -4.62 -5.16 5.97
CA THR A 7 -3.87 -6.33 5.50
C THR A 7 -4.20 -7.53 6.37
N THR A 8 -3.81 -8.73 5.93
CA THR A 8 -4.07 -9.97 6.68
C THR A 8 -3.55 -9.97 8.13
N THR A 9 -2.58 -9.10 8.45
CA THR A 9 -1.95 -9.05 9.78
C THR A 9 -2.11 -7.71 10.50
N SER A 10 -2.42 -6.61 9.80
CA SER A 10 -2.32 -5.26 10.38
C SER A 10 -3.13 -4.22 9.60
N LEU A 11 -3.41 -3.09 10.26
CA LEU A 11 -3.94 -1.88 9.68
C LEU A 11 -2.83 -0.83 9.56
N TYR A 12 -2.77 -0.20 8.39
CA TYR A 12 -1.80 0.83 8.06
C TYR A 12 -2.50 2.14 7.70
N ARG A 13 -1.91 3.25 8.12
CA ARG A 13 -2.14 4.59 7.56
C ARG A 13 -1.16 4.82 6.42
N VAL A 14 -1.66 5.15 5.24
CA VAL A 14 -0.88 5.34 4.02
C VAL A 14 -1.09 6.76 3.52
N SER A 15 -0.01 7.50 3.31
CA SER A 15 -0.06 8.90 2.87
C SER A 15 1.09 9.23 1.92
N ASP A 16 0.80 10.05 0.91
CA ASP A 16 1.82 10.67 0.05
C ASP A 16 2.53 11.85 0.73
N GLY A 17 2.07 12.24 1.93
CA GLY A 17 2.75 13.20 2.79
C GLY A 17 4.12 12.68 3.17
N LYS A 18 5.08 13.61 3.30
CA LYS A 18 6.47 13.26 3.58
C LYS A 18 6.73 13.14 5.09
N GLY A 19 7.39 12.06 5.48
CA GLY A 19 8.00 11.89 6.80
C GLY A 19 9.22 12.79 6.97
N LYS A 20 9.90 12.65 8.13
CA LYS A 20 11.10 13.44 8.45
C LYS A 20 12.27 13.17 7.50
N ASP A 21 12.30 11.98 6.90
CA ASP A 21 13.27 11.50 5.93
C ASP A 21 12.91 11.86 4.48
N GLY A 22 11.77 12.52 4.25
CA GLY A 22 11.29 12.87 2.92
C GLY A 22 10.55 11.74 2.19
N SER A 23 10.46 10.54 2.80
CA SER A 23 9.73 9.38 2.27
C SER A 23 8.22 9.50 2.53
N PRO A 24 7.38 8.90 1.69
CA PRO A 24 5.95 8.84 1.95
C PRO A 24 5.66 7.97 3.19
N ILE A 25 4.51 8.20 3.83
CA ILE A 25 4.21 7.58 5.12
C ILE A 25 3.41 6.29 4.90
N ILE A 26 3.97 5.16 5.33
CA ILE A 26 3.23 3.90 5.53
C ILE A 26 3.45 3.49 6.98
N GLU A 27 2.52 3.87 7.84
CA GLU A 27 2.62 3.70 9.29
C GLU A 27 1.66 2.61 9.75
N ARG A 28 2.18 1.62 10.49
CA ARG A 28 1.33 0.62 11.11
C ARG A 28 0.64 1.20 12.33
N ILE A 29 -0.69 1.18 12.34
CA ILE A 29 -1.48 1.78 13.43
C ILE A 29 -2.22 0.75 14.28
N LYS A 30 -2.42 -0.48 13.78
CA LYS A 30 -3.02 -1.58 14.55
C LYS A 30 -2.49 -2.93 14.08
N VAL A 31 -2.34 -3.86 15.02
CA VAL A 31 -1.92 -5.24 14.75
C VAL A 31 -3.09 -6.16 15.05
N ARG A 32 -3.36 -7.12 14.15
CA ARG A 32 -4.38 -8.15 14.36
C ARG A 32 -3.77 -9.43 14.93
N LYS A 33 -2.68 -9.90 14.32
CA LYS A 33 -1.95 -11.11 14.71
C LYS A 33 -0.51 -10.74 15.04
N SER A 34 0.10 -11.48 15.97
CA SER A 34 1.52 -11.35 16.35
C SER A 34 2.37 -11.03 15.11
N SER A 35 3.03 -9.88 15.15
CA SER A 35 3.90 -9.40 14.09
C SER A 35 5.12 -8.78 14.72
N PHE A 36 6.27 -8.96 14.06
CA PHE A 36 7.56 -8.48 14.57
C PHE A 36 7.69 -6.95 14.57
N LEU A 37 6.89 -6.24 13.79
CA LEU A 37 6.90 -4.77 13.77
C LEU A 37 5.85 -4.20 14.74
N PRO A 38 6.23 -3.33 15.69
CA PRO A 38 5.27 -2.74 16.62
C PRO A 38 4.37 -1.71 15.95
N VAL A 39 3.27 -1.37 16.62
CA VAL A 39 2.42 -0.22 16.26
C VAL A 39 3.27 1.07 16.35
N GLY A 40 3.06 1.99 15.42
CA GLY A 40 3.82 3.24 15.26
C GLY A 40 5.06 3.10 14.37
N CYS A 41 5.47 1.88 13.99
CA CYS A 41 6.54 1.70 13.02
C CYS A 41 6.11 2.10 11.61
N ARG A 42 7.06 2.66 10.87
CA ARG A 42 6.91 3.03 9.47
C ARG A 42 7.73 2.10 8.58
N LEU A 43 7.20 1.78 7.41
CA LEU A 43 8.04 1.27 6.33
C LEU A 43 9.04 2.35 5.93
N ALA A 44 10.27 1.97 5.57
CA ALA A 44 11.36 2.93 5.32
C ALA A 44 12.18 2.59 4.07
N GLY A 45 12.92 3.59 3.57
CA GLY A 45 13.99 3.40 2.59
C GLY A 45 13.63 3.60 1.12
N GLY A 46 12.39 4.00 0.80
CA GLY A 46 11.95 4.31 -0.56
C GLY A 46 11.16 5.63 -0.67
N ASN A 47 10.97 6.09 -1.89
CA ASN A 47 10.28 7.36 -2.21
C ASN A 47 8.97 7.17 -3.01
N LEU A 48 8.64 5.93 -3.40
CA LEU A 48 7.45 5.58 -4.15
C LEU A 48 6.69 4.44 -3.47
N ILE A 49 5.37 4.45 -3.62
CA ILE A 49 4.47 3.43 -3.06
C ILE A 49 3.84 2.63 -4.20
N GLY A 50 4.21 1.36 -4.28
CA GLY A 50 3.60 0.37 -5.16
C GLY A 50 2.37 -0.22 -4.49
N ILE A 51 1.21 -0.17 -5.16
CA ILE A 51 -0.03 -0.79 -4.67
C ILE A 51 -0.32 -2.01 -5.56
N ALA A 52 -0.21 -3.19 -4.96
CA ALA A 52 -0.50 -4.48 -5.60
C ALA A 52 -1.52 -5.26 -4.77
N ARG A 53 -2.18 -6.23 -5.39
CA ARG A 53 -3.13 -7.13 -4.72
C ARG A 53 -2.55 -7.75 -3.45
N THR A 54 -1.33 -8.24 -3.56
CA THR A 54 -0.67 -9.02 -2.51
C THR A 54 0.11 -8.20 -1.50
N ARG A 55 0.23 -6.87 -1.67
CA ARG A 55 1.07 -6.02 -0.81
C ARG A 55 1.06 -4.55 -1.24
N ILE A 56 1.34 -3.68 -0.28
CA ILE A 56 1.87 -2.34 -0.51
C ILE A 56 3.39 -2.43 -0.40
N ILE A 57 4.12 -1.87 -1.36
CA ILE A 57 5.58 -1.93 -1.46
C ILE A 57 6.13 -0.51 -1.40
N LEU A 58 7.07 -0.25 -0.50
CA LEU A 58 7.88 0.95 -0.55
C LEU A 58 9.15 0.64 -1.36
N TYR A 59 9.41 1.43 -2.40
CA TYR A 59 10.56 1.22 -3.28
C TYR A 59 11.22 2.54 -3.67
N GLU A 60 12.49 2.45 -4.05
CA GLU A 60 13.28 3.57 -4.53
C GLU A 60 13.27 3.62 -6.05
N ARG A 61 13.27 4.81 -6.62
CA ARG A 61 13.38 4.97 -8.07
C ARG A 61 14.78 4.55 -8.56
N ASP A 62 14.83 3.66 -9.55
CA ASP A 62 16.08 3.28 -10.22
C ASP A 62 16.41 4.29 -11.32
N TYR A 63 17.25 5.27 -10.97
CA TYR A 63 17.62 6.37 -11.87
C TYR A 63 18.27 5.93 -13.18
N LEU A 64 18.93 4.77 -13.21
CA LEU A 64 19.62 4.26 -14.40
C LEU A 64 18.64 3.73 -15.46
N LYS A 65 17.43 3.33 -15.07
CA LYS A 65 16.37 2.85 -15.99
C LYS A 65 15.39 3.93 -16.45
N ILE A 66 15.46 5.15 -15.90
CA ILE A 66 14.53 6.25 -16.21
C ILE A 66 14.76 6.83 -17.61
N ALA A 67 15.96 6.72 -18.17
CA ALA A 67 16.31 7.31 -19.46
C ALA A 67 15.38 6.88 -20.63
N THR A 68 14.60 5.81 -20.46
CA THR A 68 13.70 5.26 -21.48
C THR A 68 12.22 5.15 -21.06
N LYS A 69 11.84 5.41 -19.80
CA LYS A 69 10.45 5.30 -19.33
C LYS A 69 10.01 6.55 -18.56
N SER A 70 8.84 7.09 -18.92
CA SER A 70 8.23 8.26 -18.27
C SER A 70 7.79 8.00 -16.82
N ARG A 71 7.54 6.75 -16.43
CA ARG A 71 7.20 6.36 -15.06
C ARG A 71 7.63 4.92 -14.76
N GLN A 72 8.28 4.73 -13.63
CA GLN A 72 8.72 3.42 -13.13
C GLN A 72 7.64 2.82 -12.23
N THR A 73 7.29 1.55 -12.45
CA THR A 73 6.46 0.77 -11.52
C THR A 73 7.31 0.02 -10.49
N SER A 74 6.69 -0.53 -9.44
CA SER A 74 7.38 -1.39 -8.47
C SER A 74 8.10 -2.56 -9.15
N GLU A 75 7.53 -3.13 -10.21
CA GLU A 75 8.10 -4.29 -10.90
C GLU A 75 9.30 -3.90 -11.78
N ASP A 76 9.27 -2.72 -12.39
CA ASP A 76 10.39 -2.17 -13.16
C ASP A 76 11.62 -1.89 -12.27
N ALA A 77 11.40 -1.51 -11.01
CA ALA A 77 12.45 -1.31 -10.01
C ALA A 77 13.16 -2.63 -9.66
N GLY A 78 12.47 -3.76 -9.77
CA GLY A 78 12.99 -5.07 -9.40
C GLY A 78 13.22 -5.24 -7.90
N PRO A 79 13.38 -6.48 -7.42
CA PRO A 79 13.41 -6.79 -5.99
C PRO A 79 14.52 -6.09 -5.19
N ASN A 80 15.66 -5.81 -5.82
CA ASN A 80 16.79 -5.14 -5.15
C ASN A 80 16.50 -3.68 -4.74
N ASN A 81 15.49 -3.06 -5.37
CA ASN A 81 15.04 -1.72 -5.05
C ASN A 81 13.79 -1.71 -4.17
N TRP A 82 13.24 -2.87 -3.84
CA TRP A 82 12.16 -3.01 -2.86
C TRP A 82 12.78 -2.93 -1.47
N ARG A 83 12.21 -2.10 -0.63
CA ARG A 83 12.81 -1.77 0.67
C ARG A 83 12.05 -2.44 1.79
N ASP A 84 10.74 -2.24 1.78
CA ASP A 84 9.85 -2.83 2.75
C ASP A 84 8.47 -3.02 2.13
N GLN A 85 7.68 -3.93 2.69
CA GLN A 85 6.39 -4.30 2.14
C GLN A 85 5.41 -4.77 3.22
N THR A 86 4.13 -4.64 2.92
CA THR A 86 3.06 -5.15 3.78
C THR A 86 2.72 -6.60 3.47
N ALA A 87 1.89 -7.20 4.32
CA ALA A 87 1.16 -8.43 3.99
C ALA A 87 0.06 -8.16 2.93
N PRO A 88 -0.60 -9.21 2.40
CA PRO A 88 -1.69 -9.08 1.43
C PRO A 88 -2.83 -8.16 1.87
N ILE A 89 -3.32 -7.38 0.91
CA ILE A 89 -4.37 -6.39 1.12
C ILE A 89 -5.71 -7.11 1.20
N ILE A 90 -6.49 -6.77 2.22
CA ILE A 90 -7.89 -7.16 2.37
C ILE A 90 -8.78 -6.10 1.73
N GLY A 91 -8.56 -4.82 2.06
CA GLY A 91 -9.30 -3.69 1.52
C GLY A 91 -8.62 -2.35 1.82
N LEU A 92 -9.02 -1.32 1.07
CA LEU A 92 -8.57 0.07 1.24
C LEU A 92 -9.75 0.97 1.63
N PHE A 93 -9.51 1.98 2.47
CA PHE A 93 -10.55 2.82 3.06
C PHE A 93 -10.11 4.27 3.22
N PHE A 94 -11.01 5.23 3.08
CA PHE A 94 -10.72 6.62 3.46
C PHE A 94 -10.86 6.87 4.96
N ARG A 95 -11.75 6.15 5.62
CA ARG A 95 -12.07 6.36 7.03
C ARG A 95 -11.44 5.27 7.89
N ILE A 96 -10.83 5.67 8.98
CA ILE A 96 -10.23 4.74 9.93
C ILE A 96 -11.27 3.80 10.54
N GLN A 97 -12.48 4.29 10.82
CA GLN A 97 -13.54 3.48 11.43
C GLN A 97 -13.90 2.27 10.55
N GLU A 98 -14.09 2.49 9.24
CA GLU A 98 -14.40 1.42 8.28
C GLU A 98 -13.24 0.43 8.16
N ALA A 99 -12.00 0.93 8.21
CA ALA A 99 -10.81 0.09 8.19
C ALA A 99 -10.68 -0.75 9.48
N GLU A 100 -11.06 -0.20 10.64
CA GLU A 100 -11.09 -0.93 11.91
C GLU A 100 -12.20 -1.96 11.97
N GLU A 101 -13.39 -1.64 11.45
CA GLU A 101 -14.48 -2.60 11.26
C GLU A 101 -14.01 -3.75 10.39
N CYS A 102 -13.40 -3.44 9.24
CA CYS A 102 -12.79 -4.42 8.37
C CYS A 102 -11.78 -5.28 9.13
N LEU A 103 -10.86 -4.70 9.92
CA LEU A 103 -9.86 -5.43 10.72
C LEU A 103 -10.47 -6.30 11.84
N GLY A 104 -11.74 -6.08 12.21
CA GLY A 104 -12.45 -6.84 13.24
C GLY A 104 -13.09 -8.16 12.78
N PHE A 105 -13.20 -8.42 11.48
CA PHE A 105 -13.75 -9.69 10.97
C PHE A 105 -12.80 -10.87 11.26
N GLU A 106 -13.16 -12.12 10.92
CA GLU A 106 -12.25 -13.27 11.15
C GLU A 106 -11.87 -14.01 9.86
N ASP A 107 -12.76 -13.98 8.86
CA ASP A 107 -12.83 -14.85 7.69
C ASP A 107 -12.48 -14.14 6.37
N TRP A 108 -11.52 -13.23 6.39
CA TRP A 108 -11.19 -12.47 5.18
C TRP A 108 -10.57 -13.30 4.07
N ARG A 109 -10.78 -12.79 2.88
CA ARG A 109 -10.02 -13.14 1.69
C ARG A 109 -9.13 -11.98 1.26
N VAL A 110 -8.08 -12.28 0.52
CA VAL A 110 -7.26 -11.24 -0.12
C VAL A 110 -8.12 -10.56 -1.18
N CYS A 111 -8.21 -9.23 -1.13
CA CYS A 111 -9.20 -8.44 -1.87
C CYS A 111 -10.61 -8.96 -1.63
N ASP A 112 -11.08 -8.80 -0.39
CA ASP A 112 -12.38 -9.30 0.03
C ASP A 112 -13.50 -8.48 -0.62
N GLU A 113 -14.41 -9.15 -1.33
CA GLU A 113 -15.51 -8.52 -2.08
C GLU A 113 -16.41 -7.63 -1.22
N ARG A 114 -16.52 -7.93 0.09
CA ARG A 114 -17.25 -7.10 1.05
C ARG A 114 -16.76 -5.65 1.09
N TRP A 115 -15.49 -5.43 0.73
CA TRP A 115 -14.81 -4.13 0.76
C TRP A 115 -14.42 -3.64 -0.65
N GLN A 116 -14.99 -4.25 -1.69
CA GLN A 116 -14.69 -3.89 -3.08
C GLN A 116 -14.96 -2.42 -3.33
N LYS A 117 -16.16 -1.94 -2.98
CA LYS A 117 -16.58 -0.56 -3.22
C LYS A 117 -15.61 0.45 -2.59
N GLN A 118 -15.29 0.28 -1.31
CA GLN A 118 -14.37 1.17 -0.58
C GLN A 118 -12.98 1.14 -1.21
N THR A 119 -12.54 -0.03 -1.66
CA THR A 119 -11.24 -0.18 -2.31
C THR A 119 -11.21 0.53 -3.67
N GLU A 120 -12.24 0.35 -4.49
CA GLU A 120 -12.39 1.02 -5.78
C GLU A 120 -12.43 2.54 -5.62
N GLU A 121 -13.18 3.06 -4.65
CA GLU A 121 -13.23 4.50 -4.33
C GLU A 121 -11.84 5.07 -4.01
N VAL A 122 -11.01 4.33 -3.24
CA VAL A 122 -9.64 4.75 -2.94
C VAL A 122 -8.76 4.71 -4.20
N LEU A 123 -8.86 3.65 -5.01
CA LEU A 123 -8.07 3.50 -6.23
C LEU A 123 -8.41 4.58 -7.27
N GLU A 124 -9.69 4.86 -7.47
CA GLU A 124 -10.16 5.92 -8.38
C GLU A 124 -9.65 7.29 -7.95
N ALA A 125 -9.67 7.59 -6.64
CA ALA A 125 -9.19 8.87 -6.12
C ALA A 125 -7.67 9.03 -6.18
N ILE A 126 -6.90 7.95 -6.06
CA ILE A 126 -5.46 7.98 -6.32
C ILE A 126 -5.25 8.35 -7.80
N GLY A 127 -5.97 7.67 -8.68
CA GLY A 127 -5.93 7.89 -10.12
C GLY A 127 -4.63 7.42 -10.78
N ASP A 128 -4.70 7.27 -12.10
CA ASP A 128 -3.59 6.72 -12.89
C ASP A 128 -2.39 7.66 -13.03
N SER A 129 -2.42 8.89 -12.50
CA SER A 129 -1.38 9.91 -12.68
C SER A 129 -0.71 10.35 -11.38
N HIS A 130 -1.01 9.70 -10.25
CA HIS A 130 -0.45 10.09 -8.96
C HIS A 130 1.09 10.02 -8.92
N GLN A 131 1.74 11.06 -8.37
CA GLN A 131 3.21 11.16 -8.41
C GLN A 131 3.92 10.12 -7.51
N VAL A 132 3.30 9.79 -6.38
CA VAL A 132 3.84 8.88 -5.36
C VAL A 132 3.26 7.46 -5.41
N PHE A 133 1.93 7.32 -5.53
CA PHE A 133 1.25 6.03 -5.63
C PHE A 133 1.29 5.50 -7.05
N ILE A 134 1.65 4.23 -7.22
CA ILE A 134 1.78 3.58 -8.52
C ILE A 134 1.16 2.19 -8.44
N PHE A 135 0.19 1.91 -9.31
CA PHE A 135 -0.47 0.61 -9.35
C PHE A 135 0.41 -0.44 -10.05
N SER A 136 0.40 -1.65 -9.49
CA SER A 136 1.01 -2.81 -10.15
C SER A 136 0.28 -3.16 -11.44
N LYS A 137 1.04 -3.43 -12.51
CA LYS A 137 0.50 -3.93 -13.77
C LYS A 137 0.35 -5.45 -13.80
N TYR A 138 1.13 -6.16 -12.98
CA TYR A 138 1.22 -7.62 -13.03
C TYR A 138 0.38 -8.30 -11.95
N ASP A 139 0.14 -7.62 -10.83
CA ASP A 139 -0.71 -8.09 -9.75
C ASP A 139 -1.68 -6.98 -9.33
N PRO A 140 -2.57 -6.54 -10.25
CA PRO A 140 -3.51 -5.48 -9.95
C PRO A 140 -4.51 -5.94 -8.90
N ILE A 141 -4.94 -5.00 -8.05
CA ILE A 141 -6.08 -5.23 -7.16
C ILE A 141 -7.28 -5.58 -8.04
N SER A 142 -7.83 -6.78 -7.84
CA SER A 142 -9.01 -7.26 -8.54
C SER A 142 -9.82 -8.17 -7.61
N PHE A 143 -11.14 -8.04 -7.72
CA PHE A 143 -12.12 -8.84 -7.01
C PHE A 143 -12.67 -9.84 -8.04
N ARG A 144 -12.33 -11.12 -7.88
CA ARG A 144 -12.69 -12.23 -8.79
C ARG A 144 -13.07 -13.45 -7.97
#